data_AF-A0A0P0CB59-F1
#
_entry.id   AF-A0A0P0CB59-F1
#
_cell.length_a   1.000
_cell.length_b   1.000
_cell.length_c   1.000
_cell.angle_alpha   90.00
_cell.angle_beta   90.00
_cell.angle_gamma   90.00
#
_symmetry.space_group_name_H-M   'P 1'
#
loop_
_entity.id
_entity.type
_entity.pdbx_description
1 polymer ?
#
loop_
_entity_poly.entity_id
_entity_poly.type
_entity_poly.pdbx_seq_one_letter_code
_entity_poly.pdbx_strand_id
1 'polypeptide(L)'
;MVRFQDGDGNLGLSETLFPEDIQGSFAPGQPNFYNFFCNLYKKTNGKYSPVLDPSGNRIVYNGRFPRLSSDSREEPLEGDIRYSINIFESGFSPIKKGDTIRFDVQVVDRTFNKSQVVTTSDVILFSQE
;
A
#
# COMPACT_ATOMS: atom_id res chain seq x y z
N MET A 1 -8.22 -6.63 3.30
CA MET A 1 -7.61 -7.89 2.82
C MET A 1 -7.64 -7.84 1.31
N VAL A 2 -6.54 -8.17 0.64
CA VAL A 2 -6.44 -8.20 -0.83
C VAL A 2 -5.78 -9.51 -1.23
N ARG A 3 -6.38 -10.26 -2.15
CA ARG A 3 -5.83 -11.52 -2.67
C ARG A 3 -4.78 -11.22 -3.75
N PHE A 4 -3.71 -12.00 -3.80
CA PHE A 4 -2.68 -11.89 -4.82
C PHE A 4 -2.38 -13.24 -5.48
N GLN A 5 -1.88 -13.17 -6.71
CA GLN A 5 -1.31 -14.27 -7.46
C GLN A 5 -0.01 -13.76 -8.09
N ASP A 6 1.06 -14.51 -7.88
CA ASP A 6 2.42 -14.23 -8.33
C ASP A 6 2.93 -15.47 -9.09
N GLY A 7 3.43 -15.27 -10.30
CA GLY A 7 3.79 -16.35 -11.21
C GLY A 7 5.23 -16.85 -11.04
N ASP A 8 6.12 -16.03 -10.50
CA ASP A 8 7.57 -16.28 -10.45
C ASP A 8 8.15 -16.15 -9.03
N GLY A 9 7.31 -15.88 -8.02
CA GLY A 9 7.72 -15.87 -6.61
C GLY A 9 8.52 -14.63 -6.23
N ASN A 10 8.46 -13.59 -7.06
CA ASN A 10 9.30 -12.41 -6.95
C ASN A 10 8.71 -11.31 -6.04
N LEU A 11 7.61 -11.58 -5.32
CA LEU A 11 7.00 -10.63 -4.39
C LEU A 11 7.72 -10.51 -3.04
N GLY A 12 7.73 -9.27 -2.52
CA GLY A 12 8.27 -8.94 -1.20
C GLY A 12 9.75 -8.57 -1.22
N LEU A 13 10.24 -8.01 -0.12
CA LEU A 13 11.65 -7.61 0.05
C LEU A 13 12.21 -8.20 1.35
N SER A 14 13.49 -8.55 1.37
CA SER A 14 14.21 -8.95 2.59
C SER A 14 15.34 -7.98 2.90
N GLU A 15 15.42 -7.52 4.14
CA GLU A 15 16.58 -6.72 4.62
C GLU A 15 17.68 -7.61 5.20
N THR A 16 17.36 -8.87 5.51
CA THR A 16 18.22 -9.77 6.29
C THR A 16 18.77 -10.92 5.48
N LEU A 17 17.89 -11.71 4.86
CA LEU A 17 18.27 -12.91 4.12
C LEU A 17 18.77 -12.57 2.70
N PHE A 18 18.23 -11.50 2.11
CA PHE A 18 18.58 -11.02 0.76
C PHE A 18 18.78 -9.50 0.76
N PRO A 19 19.84 -8.97 1.40
CA PRO A 19 20.07 -7.53 1.53
C PRO A 19 20.12 -6.74 0.21
N GLU A 20 20.33 -7.42 -0.92
CA GLU A 20 20.21 -6.87 -2.28
C GLU A 20 18.80 -6.39 -2.62
N ASP A 21 17.75 -6.97 -2.03
CA ASP A 21 16.34 -6.60 -2.29
C ASP A 21 16.07 -5.14 -1.93
N ILE A 22 16.84 -4.55 -1.02
CA ILE A 22 16.66 -3.16 -0.57
C ILE A 22 17.68 -2.19 -1.17
N GLN A 23 18.36 -2.60 -2.24
CA GLN A 23 19.31 -1.78 -2.97
C GLN A 23 18.69 -1.26 -4.28
N GLY A 24 19.46 -0.47 -5.04
CA GLY A 24 19.01 0.08 -6.32
C GLY A 24 17.70 0.85 -6.18
N SER A 25 16.71 0.54 -7.02
CA SER A 25 15.39 1.20 -7.00
C SER A 25 14.60 1.02 -5.70
N PHE A 26 14.97 0.06 -4.85
CA PHE A 26 14.39 -0.17 -3.53
C PHE A 26 15.17 0.51 -2.40
N ALA A 27 16.27 1.22 -2.68
CA ALA A 27 17.05 1.92 -1.67
C ALA A 27 16.29 3.12 -1.05
N PRO A 28 16.68 3.60 0.15
CA PRO A 28 16.11 4.80 0.75
C PRO A 28 16.10 5.99 -0.22
N GLY A 29 14.94 6.64 -0.34
CA GLY A 29 14.75 7.79 -1.22
C GLY A 29 14.51 7.44 -2.71
N GLN A 30 14.47 6.17 -3.07
CA GLN A 30 14.21 5.74 -4.45
C GLN A 30 12.72 5.49 -4.72
N PRO A 31 12.28 5.51 -6.00
CA PRO A 31 10.86 5.42 -6.35
C PRO A 31 10.15 4.17 -5.83
N ASN A 32 10.86 3.04 -5.75
CA ASN A 32 10.33 1.78 -5.25
C ASN A 32 10.82 1.50 -3.83
N PHE A 33 11.17 2.52 -3.04
CA PHE A 33 11.45 2.29 -1.61
C PHE A 33 10.31 1.51 -0.94
N TYR A 34 9.07 1.67 -1.38
CA TYR A 34 7.94 0.81 -1.01
C TYR A 34 7.63 -0.21 -2.10
N ASN A 35 7.18 -1.40 -1.70
CA ASN A 35 6.65 -2.44 -2.60
C ASN A 35 5.14 -2.63 -2.45
N PHE A 36 4.51 -1.92 -1.50
CA PHE A 36 3.07 -1.83 -1.31
C PHE A 36 2.67 -0.35 -1.34
N PHE A 37 1.87 0.04 -2.33
CA PHE A 37 1.40 1.39 -2.52
C PHE A 37 -0.09 1.47 -2.16
N CYS A 38 -0.44 2.40 -1.28
CA CYS A 38 -1.82 2.55 -0.79
C CYS A 38 -2.21 4.03 -0.80
N ASN A 39 -3.04 4.41 -1.75
CA ASN A 39 -3.49 5.79 -1.93
C ASN A 39 -4.85 6.00 -1.27
N LEU A 40 -4.98 7.08 -0.50
CA LEU A 40 -6.22 7.46 0.18
C LEU A 40 -7.05 8.44 -0.66
N TYR A 41 -8.34 8.16 -0.80
CA TYR A 41 -9.31 9.04 -1.43
C TYR A 41 -10.49 9.29 -0.50
N LYS A 42 -11.05 10.50 -0.58
CA LYS A 42 -12.27 10.89 0.11
C LYS A 42 -13.38 11.19 -0.89
N LYS A 43 -14.60 10.77 -0.56
CA LYS A 43 -15.81 11.04 -1.34
C LYS A 43 -16.40 12.39 -0.92
N THR A 44 -16.60 13.28 -1.89
CA THR A 44 -17.31 14.54 -1.73
C THR A 44 -18.28 14.71 -2.88
N ASN A 45 -19.57 14.94 -2.59
CA ASN A 45 -20.62 15.08 -3.60
C ASN A 45 -20.64 13.93 -4.62
N GLY A 46 -20.42 12.69 -4.14
CA GLY A 46 -20.40 11.48 -4.96
C GLY A 46 -19.12 11.22 -5.76
N LYS A 47 -18.12 12.11 -5.71
CA LYS A 47 -16.84 11.96 -6.43
C LYS A 47 -15.69 11.72 -5.46
N TYR A 48 -14.74 10.87 -5.86
CA TYR A 48 -13.52 10.62 -5.08
C TYR A 48 -12.40 11.54 -5.53
N SER A 49 -11.75 12.18 -4.55
CA SER A 49 -10.55 12.98 -4.75
C SER A 49 -9.44 12.52 -3.80
N PRO A 50 -8.15 12.62 -4.21
CA PRO A 50 -7.04 12.34 -3.31
C PRO A 50 -7.12 13.20 -2.06
N VAL A 51 -6.82 12.62 -0.90
CA VAL A 51 -6.71 13.38 0.34
C VAL A 51 -5.33 14.05 0.38
N LEU A 52 -5.31 15.34 0.67
CA LEU A 52 -4.09 16.13 0.74
C LEU A 52 -3.82 16.61 2.18
N ASP A 53 -2.55 16.68 2.55
CA ASP A 53 -2.08 17.35 3.76
C ASP A 53 -2.19 18.89 3.61
N PRO A 54 -1.98 19.67 4.69
CA PRO A 54 -2.02 21.14 4.60
C PRO A 54 -0.98 21.77 3.66
N SER A 55 0.06 21.03 3.27
CA SER A 55 1.08 21.45 2.31
C SER A 55 0.74 21.06 0.87
N GLY A 56 -0.40 20.39 0.64
CA GLY A 56 -0.86 19.96 -0.68
C GLY A 56 -0.31 18.62 -1.15
N ASN A 57 0.43 17.89 -0.29
CA ASN A 57 0.93 16.55 -0.63
C ASN A 57 -0.15 15.50 -0.42
N ARG A 58 -0.14 14.44 -1.23
CA ARG A 58 -1.06 13.32 -1.05
C ARG A 58 -0.76 12.57 0.24
N ILE A 59 -1.79 12.30 1.02
CA ILE A 59 -1.71 11.35 2.14
C ILE A 59 -1.79 9.94 1.57
N VAL A 60 -0.78 9.14 1.86
CA VAL A 60 -0.64 7.75 1.41
C VAL A 60 -0.21 6.87 2.57
N TYR A 61 -0.52 5.57 2.48
CA TYR A 61 -0.16 4.55 3.46
C TYR A 61 0.72 3.48 2.82
N ASN A 62 1.76 3.92 2.12
CA ASN A 62 2.71 3.01 1.49
C ASN A 62 3.46 2.19 2.54
N GLY A 63 3.87 0.98 2.17
CA GLY A 63 4.51 0.05 3.07
C GLY A 63 5.49 -0.88 2.38
N ARG A 64 6.19 -1.65 3.22
CA ARG A 64 6.96 -2.81 2.81
C ARG A 64 6.30 -4.07 3.34
N PHE A 65 6.23 -5.10 2.51
CA PHE A 65 5.93 -6.45 2.98
C PHE A 65 7.14 -7.37 2.73
N PRO A 66 7.37 -8.34 3.63
CA PRO A 66 8.55 -9.18 3.58
C PRO A 66 8.55 -10.07 2.34
N ARG A 67 9.74 -10.51 1.93
CA ARG A 67 9.93 -11.55 0.93
C ARG A 67 9.08 -12.77 1.29
N LEU A 68 8.27 -13.22 0.34
CA LEU A 68 7.33 -14.33 0.57
C LEU A 68 8.00 -15.69 0.30
N SER A 69 8.84 -15.76 -0.73
CA SER A 69 9.65 -16.95 -0.99
C SER A 69 10.91 -16.98 -0.09
N SER A 70 11.32 -18.18 0.29
CA SER A 70 12.52 -18.42 1.11
C SER A 70 13.79 -18.70 0.31
N ASP A 71 13.68 -18.91 -1.01
CA ASP A 71 14.82 -19.15 -1.88
C ASP A 71 14.69 -18.43 -3.25
N SER A 72 15.61 -18.65 -4.17
CA SER A 72 15.65 -17.99 -5.47
C SER A 72 14.95 -18.77 -6.58
N ARG A 73 14.21 -19.84 -6.26
CA ARG A 73 13.50 -20.63 -7.27
C ARG A 73 12.23 -19.91 -7.70
N GLU A 74 11.91 -20.02 -8.98
CA GLU A 74 10.61 -19.60 -9.50
C GLU A 74 9.54 -20.55 -8.96
N GLU A 75 8.67 -20.02 -8.10
CA GLU A 75 7.54 -20.74 -7.56
C GLU A 75 6.30 -19.84 -7.58
N PRO A 76 5.16 -20.29 -8.14
CA PRO A 76 3.94 -19.52 -8.06
C PRO A 76 3.49 -19.36 -6.60
N LEU A 77 3.15 -18.13 -6.22
CA LEU A 77 2.63 -17.80 -4.89
C LEU A 77 1.19 -17.29 -5.00
N GLU A 78 0.35 -17.75 -4.08
CA GLU A 78 -1.01 -17.24 -3.91
C GLU A 78 -1.30 -17.03 -2.42
N GLY A 79 -2.04 -15.98 -2.10
CA GLY A 79 -2.47 -15.74 -0.74
C GLY A 79 -3.20 -14.42 -0.55
N ASP A 80 -3.27 -13.99 0.71
CA ASP A 80 -3.94 -12.77 1.13
C ASP A 80 -2.96 -11.81 1.81
N ILE A 81 -2.93 -10.56 1.36
CA ILE A 81 -2.28 -9.46 2.08
C ILE A 81 -3.30 -8.84 3.04
N ARG A 82 -2.94 -8.82 4.33
CA ARG A 82 -3.68 -8.12 5.38
C ARG A 82 -2.85 -6.92 5.84
N TYR A 83 -3.37 -5.72 5.59
CA TYR A 83 -2.72 -4.47 5.93
C TYR A 83 -3.63 -3.66 6.86
N SER A 84 -3.11 -3.28 8.02
CA SER A 84 -3.83 -2.51 9.03
C SER A 84 -3.35 -1.07 9.01
N ILE A 85 -4.28 -0.13 8.90
CA ILE A 85 -4.01 1.30 8.86
C ILE A 85 -4.59 1.94 10.11
N ASN A 86 -3.75 2.64 10.87
CA ASN A 86 -4.21 3.47 11.98
C ASN A 86 -4.47 4.89 11.47
N ILE A 87 -5.71 5.34 11.58
CA ILE A 87 -6.13 6.69 11.22
C ILE A 87 -6.40 7.44 12.51
N PHE A 88 -5.57 8.44 12.81
CA PHE A 88 -5.74 9.28 13.98
C PHE A 88 -6.49 10.57 13.60
N GLU A 89 -7.60 10.84 14.28
CA GLU A 89 -8.30 12.12 14.13
C GLU A 89 -7.56 13.20 14.93
N SER A 90 -7.21 14.29 14.25
CA SER A 90 -6.70 15.51 14.88
C SER A 90 -7.48 16.72 14.38
N GLY A 91 -7.40 17.85 15.10
CA GLY A 91 -8.06 19.10 14.69
C GLY A 91 -7.71 19.50 13.25
N PHE A 92 -6.50 19.19 12.79
CA PHE A 92 -5.99 19.50 11.46
C PHE A 92 -6.09 18.33 10.46
N SER A 93 -6.66 17.19 10.86
CA SER A 93 -6.82 16.05 9.95
C SER A 93 -7.72 16.41 8.76
N PRO A 94 -7.30 16.14 7.51
CA PRO A 94 -8.12 16.40 6.31
C PRO A 94 -9.27 15.39 6.13
N ILE A 95 -9.26 14.31 6.90
CA ILE A 95 -10.35 13.34 7.05
C ILE A 95 -10.96 13.47 8.44
N LYS A 96 -12.29 13.49 8.51
CA LYS A 96 -13.09 13.69 9.72
C LYS A 96 -14.05 12.53 9.94
N LYS A 97 -14.54 12.36 11.16
CA LYS A 97 -15.64 11.43 11.47
C LYS A 97 -16.82 11.66 10.52
N GLY A 98 -17.37 10.58 9.97
CA GLY A 98 -18.46 10.58 8.99
C GLY A 98 -18.03 10.68 7.54
N ASP A 99 -16.76 10.97 7.25
CA ASP A 99 -16.26 10.95 5.87
C ASP A 99 -16.33 9.54 5.30
N THR A 100 -16.69 9.45 4.01
CA THR A 100 -16.55 8.22 3.24
C THR A 100 -15.23 8.25 2.49
N ILE A 101 -14.38 7.26 2.75
CA ILE A 101 -13.07 7.11 2.13
C ILE A 101 -12.98 5.78 1.36
N ARG A 102 -11.96 5.66 0.52
CA ARG A 102 -11.55 4.40 -0.09
C ARG A 102 -10.04 4.39 -0.30
N PHE A 103 -9.50 3.20 -0.53
CA PHE A 103 -8.08 3.02 -0.81
C PHE A 103 -7.90 2.39 -2.18
N ASP A 104 -6.91 2.88 -2.91
CA ASP A 104 -6.38 2.21 -4.11
C ASP A 104 -5.04 1.57 -3.74
N VAL A 105 -4.96 0.25 -3.91
CA VAL A 105 -3.80 -0.56 -3.55
C VAL A 105 -3.13 -1.11 -4.80
N GLN A 106 -1.80 -1.04 -4.85
CA GLN A 106 -0.98 -1.65 -5.88
C GLN A 106 0.30 -2.19 -5.25
N VAL A 107 0.79 -3.33 -5.74
CA VAL A 107 2.10 -3.88 -5.34
C VAL A 107 3.07 -3.84 -6.51
N VAL A 108 4.36 -3.81 -6.18
CA VAL A 108 5.45 -3.87 -7.14
C VAL A 108 6.37 -5.02 -6.75
N ASP A 109 6.71 -5.85 -7.74
CA ASP A 109 7.62 -6.96 -7.53
C ASP A 109 9.10 -6.57 -7.63
N ARG A 110 10.00 -7.51 -7.33
CA ARG A 110 11.46 -7.28 -7.38
C ARG A 110 12.00 -7.00 -8.79
N THR A 111 11.23 -7.27 -9.85
CA THR A 111 11.56 -6.95 -11.25
C THR A 111 10.84 -5.71 -11.77
N PHE A 112 10.18 -4.96 -10.88
CA PHE A 112 9.46 -3.71 -11.13
C PHE A 112 8.13 -3.86 -11.87
N ASN A 113 7.58 -5.06 -12.00
CA ASN A 113 6.22 -5.20 -12.51
C ASN A 113 5.23 -4.71 -11.46
N LYS A 114 4.22 -3.99 -11.93
CA LYS A 114 3.15 -3.48 -11.06
C LYS A 114 1.91 -4.32 -11.23
N SER A 115 1.25 -4.63 -10.11
CA SER A 115 -0.06 -5.26 -10.16
C SER A 115 -1.11 -4.33 -10.77
N GLN A 116 -2.27 -4.89 -11.07
CA GLN A 116 -3.49 -4.09 -11.22
C GLN A 116 -3.77 -3.32 -9.92
N VAL A 117 -4.46 -2.19 -10.05
CA VAL A 117 -4.93 -1.42 -8.90
C VAL A 117 -6.21 -2.06 -8.38
N VAL A 118 -6.23 -2.38 -7.08
CA VAL A 118 -7.41 -2.84 -6.38
C VAL A 118 -7.97 -1.69 -5.55
N THR A 119 -9.21 -1.29 -5.85
CA THR A 119 -9.93 -0.26 -5.09
C THR A 119 -10.82 -0.92 -4.05
N THR A 120 -10.74 -0.46 -2.80
CA THR A 120 -11.64 -0.92 -1.74
C THR A 120 -13.06 -0.42 -1.95
N SER A 121 -14.03 -1.11 -1.35
CA SER A 121 -15.36 -0.54 -1.13
C SER A 121 -15.28 0.72 -0.24
N ASP A 122 -16.40 1.43 -0.16
CA ASP A 122 -16.57 2.58 0.73
C ASP A 122 -16.30 2.18 2.19
N VAL A 123 -15.47 2.98 2.85
CA VAL A 123 -15.19 2.91 4.28
C VAL A 123 -15.70 4.20 4.90
N ILE A 124 -16.66 4.10 5.80
CA ILE A 124 -17.15 5.26 6.56
C ILE A 124 -16.31 5.38 7.83
N LEU A 125 -15.69 6.54 8.03
CA LEU A 125 -14.84 6.78 9.19
C LEU A 125 -15.70 7.00 10.43
N PHE A 126 -15.59 6.10 11.41
CA PHE A 126 -16.20 6.25 12.73
C PHE A 126 -15.09 6.37 13.79
N SER A 127 -15.30 7.19 14.84
CA SER A 127 -14.48 7.07 16.05
C SER A 127 -14.95 5.84 16.82
N GLN A 128 -14.04 5.06 17.40
CA GLN A 128 -14.44 4.22 18.55
C GLN A 128 -14.76 5.19 19.70
N GLU A 129 -15.90 4.99 20.36
CA GLU A 129 -16.29 5.73 21.58
C GLU A 129 -15.45 5.29 22.77
#